data_AF-A0A7R9QYV6-F1
#
_entry.id   AF-A0A7R9QYV6-F1
#
_cell.length_a   1.000
_cell.length_b   1.000
_cell.length_c   1.000
_cell.angle_alpha   90.00
_cell.angle_beta   90.00
_cell.angle_gamma   90.00
#
_symmetry.space_group_name_H-M   'P 1'
#
loop_
_entity.id
_entity.type
_entity.pdbx_description
1 polymer ?
#
loop_
_entity_poly.entity_id
_entity_poly.type
_entity_poly.pdbx_seq_one_letter_code
_entity_poly.pdbx_strand_id
1 'polypeptide(L)'
;MDQFKQHTCYATIGKDDDNPEMVSLGEGCYFPGTVVHELMHTVGFYHEQNRSDRDDYLSINWQNIDASYSEEFKKLRPDENQILTPFDYNSVMLYGPLS
;
A
#
# COMPACT_ATOMS: atom_id res chain seq x y z
N MET A 1 -13.67 -23.18 6.01
CA MET A 1 -12.69 -22.49 5.15
C MET A 1 -13.48 -21.57 4.25
N ASP A 2 -14.00 -20.49 4.82
CA ASP A 2 -14.93 -19.60 4.11
C ASP A 2 -14.84 -18.21 4.76
N GLN A 3 -13.85 -17.41 4.34
CA GLN A 3 -13.81 -15.97 4.64
C GLN A 3 -12.83 -15.18 3.76
N PHE A 4 -12.63 -15.58 2.50
CA PHE A 4 -12.08 -14.63 1.52
C PHE A 4 -13.22 -13.67 1.17
N LYS A 5 -13.31 -12.57 1.92
CA LYS A 5 -14.31 -11.51 1.76
C LYS A 5 -14.39 -11.13 0.28
N GLN A 6 -15.57 -11.30 -0.31
CA GLN A 6 -15.83 -11.16 -1.73
C GLN A 6 -15.51 -9.77 -2.33
N HIS A 7 -15.10 -8.77 -1.53
CA HIS A 7 -14.90 -7.39 -1.96
C HIS A 7 -13.55 -6.77 -1.56
N THR A 8 -12.55 -7.56 -1.16
CA THR A 8 -11.24 -7.03 -0.74
C THR A 8 -10.19 -7.14 -1.85
N CYS A 9 -9.50 -6.02 -2.12
CA CYS A 9 -8.28 -5.97 -2.93
C CYS A 9 -7.08 -5.98 -1.98
N TYR A 10 -6.17 -6.93 -2.13
CA TYR A 10 -5.03 -7.08 -1.25
C TYR A 10 -3.93 -7.92 -1.90
N ALA A 11 -2.67 -7.61 -1.61
CA ALA A 11 -1.54 -8.47 -1.89
C ALA A 11 -0.51 -8.44 -0.77
N THR A 12 0.19 -9.57 -0.59
CA THR A 12 1.40 -9.62 0.25
C THR A 12 2.51 -8.79 -0.37
N ILE A 13 3.34 -8.17 0.48
CA ILE A 13 4.43 -7.32 0.01
C ILE A 13 5.69 -8.15 -0.21
N GLY A 14 6.12 -8.26 -1.47
CA GLY A 14 7.32 -8.99 -1.85
C GLY A 14 7.23 -10.49 -1.63
N LYS A 15 8.40 -11.13 -1.65
CA LYS A 15 8.58 -12.56 -1.41
C LYS A 15 8.71 -12.82 0.10
N ASP A 16 7.98 -13.80 0.60
CA ASP A 16 8.09 -14.30 1.96
C ASP A 16 8.53 -15.77 1.90
N ASP A 17 9.65 -16.11 2.52
CA ASP A 17 10.17 -17.48 2.52
C ASP A 17 9.42 -18.39 3.51
N ASP A 18 8.76 -17.82 4.50
CA ASP A 18 8.10 -18.52 5.59
C ASP A 18 6.57 -18.63 5.38
N ASN A 19 5.96 -17.73 4.60
CA ASN A 19 4.52 -17.69 4.35
C ASN A 19 4.17 -17.69 2.85
N PRO A 20 2.99 -18.22 2.47
CA PRO A 20 2.51 -18.11 1.09
C PRO A 20 2.26 -16.65 0.69
N GLU A 21 2.72 -16.25 -0.49
CA GLU A 21 2.31 -15.00 -1.11
C GLU A 21 0.85 -15.08 -1.58
N MET A 22 0.06 -14.08 -1.24
CA MET A 22 -1.37 -14.06 -1.50
C MET A 22 -1.74 -12.80 -2.27
N VAL A 23 -2.59 -12.96 -3.29
CA VAL A 23 -3.23 -11.86 -4.00
C VAL A 23 -4.73 -12.12 -4.02
N SER A 24 -5.51 -11.16 -3.53
CA SER A 24 -6.96 -11.16 -3.54
C SER A 24 -7.45 -10.10 -4.51
N LEU A 25 -8.12 -10.53 -5.58
CA LEU A 25 -8.85 -9.67 -6.51
C LEU A 25 -10.34 -9.99 -6.40
N GLY A 26 -10.97 -9.50 -5.33
CA GLY A 26 -12.41 -9.63 -5.11
C GLY A 26 -13.25 -8.87 -6.15
N GLU A 27 -14.56 -8.98 -6.03
CA GLU A 27 -15.50 -8.14 -6.77
C GLU A 27 -15.21 -6.66 -6.50
N GLY A 28 -15.03 -5.89 -7.58
CA GLY A 28 -14.63 -4.48 -7.52
C GLY A 28 -13.13 -4.23 -7.71
N CYS A 29 -12.27 -5.25 -7.74
CA CYS A 29 -10.82 -5.09 -7.88
C CYS A 29 -10.30 -5.17 -9.33
N TYR A 30 -11.16 -5.51 -10.30
CA TYR A 30 -10.76 -5.77 -11.70
C TYR A 30 -10.49 -4.52 -12.54
N PHE A 31 -10.38 -3.35 -11.91
CA PHE A 31 -9.93 -2.14 -12.59
C PHE A 31 -8.42 -2.25 -12.87
N PRO A 32 -7.94 -1.89 -14.08
CA PRO A 32 -6.52 -2.04 -14.42
C PRO A 32 -5.56 -1.39 -13.41
N GLY A 33 -5.90 -0.20 -12.89
CA GLY A 33 -5.09 0.48 -11.87
C GLY A 33 -5.01 -0.31 -10.56
N THR A 34 -6.13 -0.87 -10.09
CA THR A 34 -6.16 -1.69 -8.87
C THR A 34 -5.38 -2.99 -9.05
N VAL A 35 -5.53 -3.67 -10.17
CA VAL A 35 -4.74 -4.89 -10.44
C VAL A 35 -3.24 -4.57 -10.46
N VAL A 36 -2.84 -3.46 -11.10
CA VAL A 36 -1.43 -3.02 -11.10
C VAL A 36 -0.96 -2.66 -9.69
N HIS A 37 -1.78 -2.00 -8.86
CA HIS A 37 -1.47 -1.70 -7.47
C HIS A 37 -1.14 -2.97 -6.67
N GLU A 38 -2.01 -3.98 -6.72
CA GLU A 38 -1.80 -5.23 -5.98
C GLU A 38 -0.58 -6.01 -6.51
N LEU A 39 -0.34 -5.98 -7.83
CA LEU A 39 0.86 -6.60 -8.40
C LEU A 39 2.15 -5.87 -7.95
N MET A 40 2.13 -4.55 -7.79
CA MET A 40 3.26 -3.79 -7.30
C MET A 40 3.59 -4.14 -5.85
N HIS A 41 2.58 -4.39 -5.00
CA HIS A 41 2.81 -4.98 -3.68
C HIS A 41 3.53 -6.33 -3.79
N THR A 42 3.09 -7.22 -4.68
CA THR A 42 3.76 -8.52 -4.88
C THR A 42 5.23 -8.37 -5.33
N VAL A 43 5.55 -7.34 -6.11
CA VAL A 43 6.95 -7.02 -6.49
C VAL A 43 7.78 -6.54 -5.29
N GLY A 44 7.15 -5.99 -4.25
CA GLY A 44 7.80 -5.51 -3.02
C GLY A 44 7.65 -4.02 -2.77
N PHE A 45 6.78 -3.33 -3.51
CA PHE A 45 6.51 -1.92 -3.26
C PHE A 45 5.52 -1.74 -2.11
N TYR A 46 5.86 -0.86 -1.18
CA TYR A 46 4.93 -0.30 -0.20
C TYR A 46 4.19 0.89 -0.82
N HIS A 47 3.23 1.47 -0.09
CA HIS A 47 2.59 2.70 -0.57
C HIS A 47 3.56 3.88 -0.57
N GLU A 48 3.36 4.79 -1.53
CA GLU A 48 4.22 5.97 -1.70
C GLU A 48 4.16 6.87 -0.46
N GLN A 49 3.00 6.99 0.21
CA GLN A 49 2.87 7.76 1.46
C GLN A 49 3.57 7.12 2.67
N ASN A 50 4.07 5.88 2.56
CA ASN A 50 4.85 5.23 3.61
C ASN A 50 6.35 5.51 3.47
N ARG A 51 6.82 6.19 2.42
CA ARG A 51 8.25 6.48 2.28
C ARG A 51 8.80 7.20 3.51
N SER A 52 10.04 6.89 3.86
CA SER A 52 10.74 7.49 5.00
C SER A 52 10.87 9.03 4.89
N ASP A 53 10.95 9.55 3.66
CA ASP A 53 11.04 10.98 3.31
C ASP A 53 9.68 11.66 3.05
N ARG A 54 8.54 10.96 3.20
CA ARG A 54 7.23 11.48 2.76
C ARG A 54 6.79 12.79 3.42
N ASP A 55 7.27 13.10 4.63
CA ASP A 55 6.88 14.33 5.35
C ASP A 55 7.45 15.60 4.69
N ASP A 56 8.41 15.48 3.77
CA ASP A 56 8.90 16.59 2.96
C ASP A 56 7.92 16.95 1.82
N TYR A 57 6.94 16.08 1.54
CA TYR A 57 6.05 16.16 0.37
C TYR A 57 4.57 16.15 0.74
N LEU A 58 4.20 15.52 1.84
CA LEU A 58 2.83 15.31 2.28
C LEU A 58 2.65 15.61 3.78
N SER A 59 1.50 16.17 4.11
CA SER A 59 1.02 16.32 5.48
C SER A 59 -0.11 15.33 5.75
N ILE A 60 0.08 14.43 6.70
CA ILE A 60 -0.97 13.51 7.15
C ILE A 60 -1.80 14.17 8.25
N ASN A 61 -3.11 14.32 8.02
CA ASN A 61 -4.02 14.81 9.05
C ASN A 61 -4.50 13.66 9.95
N TRP A 62 -3.68 13.32 10.94
CA TRP A 62 -3.93 12.21 11.86
C TRP A 62 -5.25 12.26 12.62
N GLN A 63 -5.84 13.44 12.81
CA GLN A 63 -7.14 13.60 13.48
C GLN A 63 -8.31 13.05 12.65
N ASN A 64 -8.12 12.94 11.33
CA ASN A 64 -9.12 12.41 10.40
C ASN A 64 -8.96 10.92 10.11
N ILE A 65 -7.89 10.28 10.63
CA ILE A 65 -7.65 8.86 10.42
C ILE A 65 -8.36 8.07 11.52
N ASP A 66 -9.18 7.11 11.13
CA ASP A 66 -9.73 6.14 12.07
C ASP A 66 -8.59 5.36 12.72
N ALA A 67 -8.61 5.28 14.05
CA ALA A 67 -7.53 4.68 14.84
C ALA A 67 -7.19 3.25 14.40
N SER A 68 -8.15 2.50 13.87
CA SER A 68 -7.95 1.13 13.35
C SER A 68 -7.08 1.05 12.10
N TYR A 69 -6.93 2.16 11.35
CA TYR A 69 -6.10 2.26 10.15
C TYR A 69 -4.83 3.08 10.35
N SER A 70 -4.55 3.56 11.55
CA SER A 70 -3.39 4.44 11.82
C SER A 70 -2.03 3.83 11.44
N GLU A 71 -1.91 2.50 11.50
CA GLU A 71 -0.70 1.77 11.09
C GLU A 71 -0.43 1.89 9.59
N GLU A 72 -1.46 1.95 8.74
CA GLU A 72 -1.35 2.06 7.27
C GLU A 72 -0.70 3.36 6.81
N PHE A 73 -0.69 4.40 7.67
CA PHE A 73 -0.10 5.71 7.37
C PHE A 73 1.29 5.90 7.98
N LYS A 74 1.81 4.90 8.70
CA LYS A 74 3.15 4.98 9.29
C LYS A 74 4.21 5.00 8.20
N LYS A 75 5.29 5.73 8.48
CA LYS A 75 6.46 5.72 7.60
C LYS A 75 7.26 4.45 7.82
N LEU A 76 7.80 3.92 6.74
CA LEU A 76 8.92 3.01 6.76
C LEU A 76 10.13 3.71 7.38
N ARG A 77 10.96 2.94 8.07
CA ARG A 77 12.27 3.43 8.50
C ARG A 77 13.19 3.62 7.29
N PRO A 78 14.20 4.48 7.37
CA PRO A 78 15.14 4.70 6.26
C PRO A 78 15.87 3.44 5.77
N ASP A 79 16.00 2.40 6.61
CA ASP A 79 16.58 1.11 6.26
C ASP A 79 15.59 0.11 5.64
N GLU A 80 14.29 0.40 5.71
CA GLU A 80 13.22 -0.46 5.17
C GLU A 80 12.82 -0.07 3.74
N ASN A 81 13.29 1.06 3.22
CA ASN A 81 12.99 1.49 1.87
C ASN A 81 14.22 2.00 1.13
N GLN A 82 14.20 1.83 -0.20
CA GLN A 82 15.25 2.37 -1.07
C GLN A 82 14.65 3.50 -1.92
N ILE A 83 15.05 4.74 -1.62
CA ILE A 83 14.60 5.92 -2.37
C ILE A 83 15.47 6.06 -3.63
N LEU A 84 14.93 5.59 -4.75
CA LEU A 84 15.61 5.62 -6.06
C LEU A 84 15.11 6.74 -6.97
N THR A 85 13.95 7.31 -6.66
CA THR A 85 13.26 8.32 -7.47
C THR A 85 12.75 9.46 -6.59
N PRO A 86 12.50 10.65 -7.18
CA PRO A 86 11.70 11.68 -6.52
C PRO A 86 10.33 11.13 -6.08
N PHE A 87 9.69 11.82 -5.13
CA PHE A 87 8.34 11.49 -4.69
C PHE A 87 7.35 11.60 -5.86
N ASP A 88 6.55 10.57 -6.09
CA ASP A 88 5.61 10.53 -7.23
C ASP A 88 4.15 10.70 -6.79
N TYR A 89 3.63 11.92 -6.98
CA TYR A 89 2.22 12.24 -6.70
C TYR A 89 1.21 11.52 -7.60
N ASN A 90 1.65 10.93 -8.71
CA ASN A 90 0.82 10.13 -9.62
C ASN A 90 1.07 8.63 -9.46
N SER A 91 1.83 8.22 -8.45
CA SER A 91 2.12 6.80 -8.21
C SER A 91 0.82 6.04 -8.03
N VAL A 92 0.70 4.90 -8.72
CA VAL A 92 -0.41 3.95 -8.49
C VAL A 92 -0.42 3.44 -7.05
N MET A 93 0.71 3.56 -6.34
CA MET A 93 0.88 3.18 -4.94
C MET A 93 0.59 4.32 -3.96
N LEU A 94 0.18 5.51 -4.41
CA LEU A 94 -0.18 6.61 -3.52
C LEU A 94 -1.68 6.56 -3.18
N TYR A 95 -2.00 6.62 -1.89
CA TYR A 95 -3.38 6.77 -1.44
C TYR A 95 -4.01 8.08 -1.91
N GLY A 96 -5.32 8.03 -2.16
CA GLY A 96 -6.10 9.22 -2.46
C GLY A 96 -6.21 10.13 -1.23
N PRO A 97 -6.54 11.43 -1.43
CA PRO A 97 -6.63 12.40 -0.33
C PRO A 97 -7.76 12.12 0.68
N LEU A 98 -8.69 11.21 0.36
CA LEU A 98 -9.82 10.80 1.21
C LEU A 98 -9.77 9.30 1.56
N SER A 99 -8.64 8.64 1.30
CA SER A 99 -8.39 7.26 1.68
C SER A 99 -8.20 7.11 3.18
#